data_AF-A0A6P8PCP2-F1
#
_entry.id   AF-A0A6P8PCP2-F1
#
_cell.length_a   1.000
_cell.length_b   1.000
_cell.length_c   1.000
_cell.angle_alpha   90.00
_cell.angle_beta   90.00
_cell.angle_gamma   90.00
#
_symmetry.space_group_name_H-M   'P 1'
#
loop_
_entity.id
_entity.type
_entity.pdbx_description
1 polymer ?
#
loop_
_entity_poly.entity_id
_entity_poly.type
_entity_poly.pdbx_seq_one_letter_code
_entity_poly.pdbx_strand_id
1 'polypeptide(L)'
;MEVLLQNNLDLPKIREEDGCFRSAFKREKCLKKISSGLKEFKKYLVAVERTFATEGELSVSLQRKTEYLAVMVKLQMKNPSSVPVTDEEAFTNYFLPKNPWLKKVVTRLILRDFTLFIEKTIRAIRFLSTRRNLDI
;
A
#
# COMPACT_ATOMS: atom_id res chain seq x y z
N MET A 1 11.56 -18.05 -11.28
CA MET A 1 10.59 -17.30 -12.11
C MET A 1 9.86 -16.21 -11.32
N GLU A 2 9.51 -16.43 -10.04
CA GLU A 2 8.96 -15.38 -9.15
C GLU A 2 9.85 -14.11 -9.09
N VAL A 3 11.17 -14.27 -9.01
CA VAL A 3 12.14 -13.15 -8.96
C VAL A 3 12.07 -12.25 -10.19
N LEU A 4 11.86 -12.81 -11.39
CA LEU A 4 11.75 -12.02 -12.63
C LEU A 4 10.43 -11.22 -12.69
N LEU A 5 9.36 -11.76 -12.12
CA LEU A 5 8.06 -11.09 -12.05
C LEU A 5 8.04 -9.99 -10.99
N GLN A 6 8.76 -10.18 -9.88
CA GLN A 6 8.97 -9.11 -8.90
C GLN A 6 9.70 -7.91 -9.49
N ASN A 7 10.62 -8.11 -10.44
CA ASN A 7 11.35 -7.01 -11.08
C ASN A 7 10.45 -6.14 -11.99
N ASN A 8 9.29 -6.66 -12.42
CA ASN A 8 8.34 -5.93 -13.25
C ASN A 8 7.18 -5.32 -12.46
N LEU A 9 7.03 -5.69 -11.18
CA LEU A 9 6.02 -5.15 -10.28
C LEU A 9 6.68 -4.15 -9.34
N ASP A 10 6.53 -2.86 -9.64
CA ASP A 10 7.02 -1.79 -8.77
C ASP A 10 6.07 -1.62 -7.56
N LEU A 11 6.09 -2.60 -6.66
CA LEU A 11 5.23 -2.61 -5.48
C LEU A 11 5.78 -1.67 -4.41
N PRO A 12 4.93 -0.84 -3.78
CA PRO A 12 5.37 0.08 -2.74
C PRO A 12 6.04 -0.64 -1.56
N LYS A 13 7.18 -0.11 -1.13
CA LYS A 13 7.95 -0.62 0.02
C LYS A 13 8.32 0.52 0.94
N ILE A 14 8.26 0.28 2.25
CA ILE A 14 8.81 1.18 3.27
C ILE A 14 10.26 0.78 3.55
N ARG A 15 11.16 1.72 3.33
CA ARG A 15 12.62 1.63 3.47
C ARG A 15 13.14 2.65 4.49
N GLU A 16 14.40 2.52 4.88
CA GLU A 16 14.97 3.35 5.96
C GLU A 16 14.90 4.84 5.65
N GLU A 17 15.16 5.20 4.39
CA GLU A 17 15.09 6.57 3.90
C GLU A 17 13.70 7.20 4.06
N ASP A 18 12.63 6.41 4.12
CA ASP A 18 11.26 6.90 4.28
C ASP A 18 10.99 7.43 5.69
N GLY A 19 11.89 7.16 6.65
CA GLY A 19 11.80 7.69 8.01
C GLY A 19 10.67 7.07 8.83
N CYS A 20 10.25 5.85 8.51
CA CYS A 20 9.23 5.12 9.28
C CYS A 20 9.81 4.22 10.39
N PHE A 21 11.13 4.04 10.42
CA PHE A 21 11.81 3.20 11.41
C PHE A 21 12.20 4.01 12.64
N ARG A 22 12.23 3.36 13.82
CA ARG A 22 12.47 4.02 15.12
C ARG A 22 13.78 4.82 15.16
N SER A 23 14.84 4.30 14.56
CA SER A 23 16.19 4.89 14.57
C SER A 23 16.27 6.23 13.82
N ALA A 24 15.48 6.40 12.76
CA ALA A 24 15.53 7.56 11.87
C ALA A 24 14.13 8.14 11.61
N PHE A 25 13.28 8.15 12.65
CA PHE A 25 11.86 8.44 12.48
C PHE A 25 11.61 9.91 12.07
N LYS A 26 10.92 10.11 10.95
CA LYS A 26 10.52 11.42 10.42
C LYS A 26 9.03 11.41 10.10
N ARG A 27 8.21 11.94 11.02
CA ARG A 27 6.74 11.87 10.98
C ARG A 27 6.16 12.21 9.60
N GLU A 28 6.44 13.40 9.07
CA GLU A 28 5.84 13.85 7.80
C GLU A 28 6.29 12.99 6.61
N LYS A 29 7.58 12.61 6.57
CA LYS A 29 8.11 11.75 5.51
C LYS A 29 7.48 10.36 5.55
N CYS A 30 7.33 9.81 6.75
CA CYS A 30 6.72 8.50 6.94
C CYS A 30 5.23 8.49 6.58
N LEU A 31 4.45 9.45 7.08
CA LEU A 31 3.02 9.57 6.77
C LEU A 31 2.79 9.78 5.27
N LYS A 32 3.61 10.62 4.62
CA LYS A 32 3.58 10.80 3.16
C LYS A 32 3.83 9.49 2.42
N LYS A 33 4.86 8.74 2.82
CA LYS A 33 5.19 7.44 2.21
C LYS A 33 4.08 6.41 2.38
N ILE A 34 3.52 6.31 3.59
CA ILE A 34 2.43 5.38 3.88
C ILE A 34 1.21 5.74 3.04
N SER A 35 0.77 6.99 3.05
CA SER A 35 -0.40 7.44 2.30
C SER A 35 -0.24 7.21 0.80
N SER A 36 0.90 7.61 0.21
CA SER A 36 1.15 7.41 -1.22
C SER A 36 1.24 5.94 -1.59
N GLY A 37 1.91 5.12 -0.77
CA GLY A 37 2.05 3.69 -1.01
C GLY A 37 0.72 2.93 -0.92
N LEU A 38 -0.16 3.29 0.02
CA LEU A 38 -1.52 2.72 0.08
C LEU A 38 -2.34 3.08 -1.16
N LYS A 39 -2.29 4.35 -1.59
CA LYS A 39 -2.96 4.80 -2.82
C LYS A 39 -2.44 4.06 -4.06
N GLU A 40 -1.14 3.75 -4.09
CA GLU A 40 -0.55 2.96 -5.17
C GLU A 40 -0.98 1.49 -5.09
N PHE A 41 -1.01 0.89 -3.90
CA PHE A 41 -1.50 -0.48 -3.69
C PHE A 41 -2.96 -0.67 -4.11
N LYS A 42 -3.82 0.35 -3.98
CA LYS A 42 -5.21 0.34 -4.50
C LYS A 42 -5.26 -0.22 -5.93
N LYS A 43 -4.33 0.19 -6.81
CA LYS A 43 -4.27 -0.23 -8.22
C LYS A 43 -4.06 -1.73 -8.36
N TYR A 44 -3.11 -2.28 -7.61
CA TYR A 44 -2.80 -3.71 -7.61
C TYR A 44 -3.91 -4.55 -6.97
N LEU A 45 -4.60 -4.01 -5.96
CA LEU A 45 -5.67 -4.71 -5.26
C LEU A 45 -6.93 -4.87 -6.12
N VAL A 46 -7.21 -3.95 -7.05
CA VAL A 46 -8.27 -4.16 -8.07
C VAL A 46 -8.03 -5.45 -8.85
N ALA A 47 -6.78 -5.70 -9.26
CA ALA A 47 -6.40 -6.89 -10.01
C ALA A 47 -6.53 -8.18 -9.17
N VAL A 48 -6.12 -8.11 -7.90
CA VAL A 48 -6.31 -9.21 -6.93
C VAL A 48 -7.78 -9.55 -6.79
N GLU A 49 -8.64 -8.56 -6.54
CA GLU A 49 -10.09 -8.78 -6.35
C GLU A 49 -10.76 -9.39 -7.58
N ARG A 50 -10.41 -8.95 -8.79
CA ARG A 50 -10.88 -9.56 -10.04
C ARG A 50 -10.46 -11.03 -10.20
N THR A 51 -9.42 -11.47 -9.50
CA THR A 51 -9.00 -12.88 -9.49
C THR A 51 -9.90 -13.74 -8.60
N PHE A 52 -10.47 -13.15 -7.54
CA PHE A 52 -11.30 -13.84 -6.54
C PHE A 52 -12.80 -13.53 -6.66
N ALA A 53 -13.22 -12.67 -7.60
CA ALA A 53 -14.63 -12.29 -7.77
C ALA A 53 -15.58 -13.47 -8.04
N THR A 54 -15.07 -14.60 -8.53
CA THR A 54 -15.82 -15.84 -8.74
C THR A 54 -15.87 -16.76 -7.51
N GLU A 55 -15.08 -16.48 -6.46
CA GLU A 55 -14.86 -17.36 -5.30
C GLU A 55 -15.65 -16.93 -4.03
N GLY A 56 -16.75 -16.20 -4.20
CA GLY A 56 -17.66 -15.84 -3.10
C GLY A 56 -17.32 -14.48 -2.48
N GLU A 57 -18.38 -13.80 -2.03
CA GLU A 57 -18.41 -12.39 -1.60
C GLU A 57 -17.29 -12.02 -0.62
N LEU A 58 -16.21 -11.42 -1.12
CA LEU A 58 -15.34 -10.60 -0.27
C LEU A 58 -16.14 -9.36 0.15
N SER A 59 -16.84 -9.49 1.28
CA SER A 59 -17.57 -8.43 1.95
C SER A 59 -16.64 -7.23 2.19
N VAL A 60 -16.94 -6.15 1.46
CA VAL A 60 -16.16 -4.90 1.34
C VAL A 60 -14.76 -5.11 0.75
N SER A 61 -14.63 -4.75 -0.54
CA SER A 61 -13.38 -4.75 -1.32
C SER A 61 -12.19 -4.17 -0.52
N LEU A 62 -11.14 -4.97 -0.38
CA LEU A 62 -9.83 -4.62 0.19
C LEU A 62 -9.26 -3.34 -0.43
N GLN A 63 -9.51 -3.12 -1.71
CA GLN A 63 -9.19 -1.91 -2.45
C GLN A 63 -9.80 -0.66 -1.81
N ARG A 64 -11.11 -0.68 -1.50
CA ARG A 64 -11.81 0.44 -0.84
C ARG A 64 -11.28 0.69 0.57
N LYS A 65 -11.02 -0.37 1.35
CA LYS A 65 -10.44 -0.25 2.70
C LYS A 65 -9.04 0.38 2.65
N THR A 66 -8.25 -0.01 1.65
CA THR A 66 -6.89 0.52 1.45
C THR A 66 -6.92 2.00 1.06
N GLU A 67 -7.83 2.40 0.18
CA GLU A 67 -8.03 3.81 -0.19
C GLU A 67 -8.45 4.65 1.01
N TYR A 68 -9.43 4.16 1.78
CA TYR A 68 -9.87 4.84 2.98
C TYR A 68 -8.72 5.03 3.98
N LEU A 69 -7.91 3.99 4.20
CA LEU A 69 -6.73 4.09 5.05
C LEU A 69 -5.71 5.11 4.51
N ALA A 70 -5.49 5.17 3.19
CA ALA A 70 -4.60 6.15 2.57
C ALA A 70 -5.04 7.60 2.87
N VAL A 71 -6.35 7.87 2.78
CA VAL A 71 -6.95 9.16 3.12
C VAL A 71 -6.81 9.45 4.61
N MET A 72 -7.11 8.51 5.49
CA MET A 72 -7.00 8.70 6.94
C MET A 72 -5.57 9.01 7.38
N VAL A 73 -4.57 8.32 6.81
CA VAL A 73 -3.14 8.61 7.06
C VAL A 73 -2.77 9.99 6.53
N LYS A 74 -3.25 10.38 5.34
CA LYS A 74 -3.01 11.71 4.76
C LYS A 74 -3.49 12.84 5.68
N LEU A 75 -4.66 12.65 6.30
CA LEU A 75 -5.25 13.62 7.24
C LEU A 75 -4.46 13.77 8.55
N GLN A 76 -3.54 12.86 8.86
CA GLN A 76 -2.66 12.98 10.03
C GLN A 76 -1.41 13.85 9.78
N MET A 77 -1.16 14.24 8.53
CA MET A 77 -0.02 15.09 8.16
C MET A 77 -0.27 16.56 8.54
N LYS A 78 0.78 17.33 8.83
CA LYS A 78 0.65 18.78 9.04
C LYS A 78 0.15 19.52 7.80
N ASN A 79 0.57 19.07 6.62
CA ASN A 79 0.13 19.61 5.34
C ASN A 79 -0.33 18.48 4.39
N PRO A 80 -1.62 18.10 4.44
CA PRO A 80 -2.19 17.04 3.62
C PRO A 80 -2.04 17.27 2.10
N SER A 81 -1.95 18.52 1.65
CA SER A 81 -1.84 18.88 0.23
C SER A 81 -0.48 18.53 -0.39
N SER A 82 0.51 18.15 0.42
CA SER A 82 1.86 17.79 -0.03
C SER A 82 1.97 16.39 -0.66
N VAL A 83 0.90 15.59 -0.61
CA VAL A 83 0.81 14.31 -1.32
C VAL A 83 0.23 14.58 -2.71
N PRO A 84 1.00 14.39 -3.79
CA PRO A 84 0.48 14.61 -5.14
C PRO A 84 -0.75 13.72 -5.36
N VAL A 85 -1.85 14.34 -5.78
CA VAL A 85 -3.00 13.62 -6.29
C VAL A 85 -2.55 13.07 -7.63
N THR A 86 -2.04 11.84 -7.64
CA THR A 86 -1.89 11.13 -8.90
C THR A 86 -3.29 10.92 -9.45
N ASP A 87 -3.58 11.56 -10.58
CA ASP A 87 -4.82 11.41 -11.31
C ASP A 87 -5.06 9.93 -11.62
N GLU A 88 -6.32 9.52 -11.53
CA GLU A 88 -6.77 8.15 -11.74
C GLU A 88 -6.70 7.71 -13.22
N GLU A 89 -6.18 8.55 -14.12
CA GLU A 89 -6.13 8.26 -15.54
C GLU A 89 -5.21 7.07 -15.85
N ALA A 90 -5.84 6.07 -16.48
CA ALA A 90 -5.23 5.02 -17.28
C ALA A 90 -4.52 3.85 -16.55
N PHE A 91 -4.93 3.45 -15.34
CA PHE A 91 -4.57 2.11 -14.83
C PHE A 91 -5.59 1.02 -15.21
N THR A 92 -6.46 1.27 -16.20
CA THR A 92 -7.43 0.28 -16.69
C THR A 92 -6.80 -0.89 -17.46
N ASN A 93 -5.52 -0.79 -17.86
CA ASN A 93 -4.88 -1.76 -18.76
C ASN A 93 -3.68 -2.55 -18.18
N TYR A 94 -3.28 -2.38 -16.92
CA TYR A 94 -2.04 -3.00 -16.43
C TYR A 94 -2.23 -4.43 -15.87
N PHE A 95 -1.75 -5.40 -16.66
CA PHE A 95 -0.74 -6.38 -16.23
C PHE A 95 -1.16 -7.56 -15.34
N LEU A 96 -2.38 -8.08 -15.47
CA LEU A 96 -2.55 -9.50 -15.13
C LEU A 96 -2.17 -10.34 -16.35
N PRO A 97 -1.17 -11.24 -16.23
CA PRO A 97 -0.82 -12.11 -17.31
C PRO A 97 -1.99 -13.01 -17.69
N LYS A 98 -2.14 -13.27 -19.00
CA LYS A 98 -3.20 -14.15 -19.53
C LYS A 98 -3.08 -15.59 -19.00
N ASN A 99 -1.85 -16.02 -18.72
CA ASN A 99 -1.59 -17.36 -18.18
C ASN A 99 -2.18 -17.50 -16.76
N PRO A 100 -3.08 -18.47 -16.50
CA PRO A 100 -3.73 -18.63 -15.21
C PRO A 100 -2.78 -18.91 -14.04
N TRP A 101 -1.72 -19.69 -14.26
CA TRP A 101 -0.70 -19.94 -13.24
C TRP A 101 0.06 -18.66 -12.90
N LEU A 102 0.44 -17.90 -13.92
CA LEU A 102 1.15 -16.64 -13.74
C LEU A 102 0.29 -15.60 -13.02
N LYS A 103 -1.02 -15.57 -13.31
CA LYS A 103 -2.00 -14.75 -12.59
C LYS A 103 -2.01 -15.08 -11.09
N LYS A 104 -2.03 -16.37 -10.72
CA LYS A 104 -1.95 -16.81 -9.31
C LYS A 104 -0.63 -16.39 -8.65
N VAL A 105 0.50 -16.53 -9.35
CA VAL A 105 1.82 -16.11 -8.85
C VAL A 105 1.85 -14.61 -8.58
N VAL A 106 1.43 -13.78 -9.55
CA VAL A 106 1.37 -12.32 -9.41
C VAL A 106 0.46 -11.91 -8.25
N THR A 107 -0.72 -12.52 -8.13
CA THR A 107 -1.64 -12.28 -7.02
C THR A 107 -1.00 -12.58 -5.66
N ARG A 108 -0.29 -13.71 -5.55
CA ARG A 108 0.43 -14.07 -4.32
C ARG A 108 1.53 -13.06 -3.98
N LEU A 109 2.29 -12.59 -4.97
CA LEU A 109 3.34 -11.59 -4.79
C LEU A 109 2.77 -10.25 -4.30
N ILE A 110 1.68 -9.77 -4.92
CA ILE A 110 0.99 -8.55 -4.50
C ILE A 110 0.52 -8.66 -3.05
N LEU A 111 -0.17 -9.76 -2.71
CA LEU A 111 -0.69 -9.98 -1.37
C LEU A 111 0.43 -10.04 -0.33
N ARG A 112 1.51 -10.76 -0.60
CA ARG A 112 2.66 -10.86 0.31
C ARG A 112 3.29 -9.50 0.57
N ASP A 113 3.59 -8.73 -0.48
CA ASP A 113 4.25 -7.43 -0.34
C ASP A 113 3.31 -6.38 0.28
N PHE A 114 2.00 -6.47 0.00
CA PHE A 114 0.98 -5.67 0.67
C PHE A 114 0.93 -5.96 2.18
N THR A 115 0.94 -7.24 2.59
CA THR A 115 1.00 -7.62 4.01
C THR A 115 2.24 -7.04 4.69
N LEU A 116 3.43 -7.18 4.06
CA LEU A 116 4.67 -6.61 4.60
C LEU A 116 4.60 -5.08 4.73
N PHE A 117 3.96 -4.40 3.77
CA PHE A 117 3.74 -2.96 3.82
C PHE A 117 2.80 -2.56 4.97
N ILE A 118 1.70 -3.28 5.16
CA ILE A 118 0.74 -3.04 6.25
C ILE A 118 1.37 -3.30 7.62
N GLU A 119 2.16 -4.35 7.79
CA GLU A 119 2.89 -4.61 9.05
C GLU A 119 3.80 -3.44 9.44
N LYS A 120 4.59 -2.93 8.48
CA LYS A 120 5.47 -1.78 8.69
C LYS A 120 4.66 -0.51 8.98
N THR A 121 3.54 -0.32 8.29
CA THR A 121 2.60 0.79 8.52
C THR A 121 2.07 0.77 9.94
N ILE A 122 1.57 -0.37 10.42
CA ILE A 122 1.05 -0.52 11.79
C ILE A 122 2.14 -0.22 12.82
N ARG A 123 3.37 -0.72 12.62
CA ARG A 123 4.50 -0.42 13.52
C ARG A 123 4.80 1.08 13.57
N ALA A 124 4.80 1.78 12.44
CA ALA A 124 5.05 3.21 12.36
C ALA A 124 3.92 4.04 13.03
N ILE A 125 2.65 3.69 12.76
CA ILE A 125 1.49 4.37 13.37
C ILE A 125 1.47 4.16 14.90
N ARG A 126 1.77 2.94 15.39
CA ARG A 126 1.88 2.69 16.84
C ARG A 126 2.97 3.53 17.48
N PHE A 127 4.13 3.65 16.83
CA PHE A 127 5.21 4.50 17.31
C PHE A 127 4.79 5.98 17.39
N LEU A 128 4.05 6.47 16.39
CA LEU A 128 3.46 7.81 16.40
C LEU A 128 2.51 8.03 17.57
N SER A 129 1.59 7.09 17.82
CA SER A 129 0.66 7.20 18.95
C SER A 129 1.38 7.21 20.30
N THR A 130 2.42 6.38 20.46
CA THR A 130 3.21 6.37 21.70
C THR A 130 3.93 7.68 21.94
N ARG A 131 4.56 8.28 20.91
CA ARG A 131 5.23 9.59 21.05
C ARG A 131 4.26 10.71 21.37
N ARG A 132 3.09 10.74 20.71
CA ARG A 132 2.07 11.77 20.96
C ARG A 132 1.60 11.79 22.42
N ASN A 133 1.56 10.63 23.08
CA ASN A 133 1.18 10.51 24.48
C ASN A 133 2.31 10.91 25.46
N LEU A 134 3.56 10.96 24.99
CA LEU A 134 4.73 11.38 25.78
C LEU A 134 5.02 12.88 25.65
N ASP A 135 4.48 13.54 24.63
CA ASP A 135 4.59 14.99 24.40
C ASP A 135 3.45 15.78 25.10
N ILE A 136 2.75 15.16 26.07
CA ILE A 136 1.71 15.76 26.94
C ILE A 136 2.25 15.86 28.37
#